data_AF-A0A7S2XAQ2-F1
#
_entry.id   AF-A0A7S2XAQ2-F1
#
_cell.length_a   1.000
_cell.length_b   1.000
_cell.length_c   1.000
_cell.angle_alpha   90.00
_cell.angle_beta   90.00
_cell.angle_gamma   90.00
#
_symmetry.space_group_name_H-M   'P 1'
#
loop_
_entity.id
_entity.type
_entity.pdbx_description
1 polymer ?
#
loop_
_entity_poly.entity_id
_entity_poly.type
_entity_poly.pdbx_seq_one_letter_code
_entity_poly.pdbx_strand_id
1 'polypeptide(L)'
;RVGRADAIGLAISLIGTKQEKVWYYDKRQWRGRELSTKLREHGGCCIMYNEPKILQQIRKRLGGIKIPTFKPKDFLKGKGAEFIRKAASYGRTTGSALDEVTMRHVAELKPDVAVLEMMQTSAQKNFLGLAGAAGKWASMLKRK
;
A
#
# COMPACT_ATOMS: atom_id res chain seq x y z
N ARG A 1 0.96 4.34 4.56
CA ARG A 1 -0.19 5.07 3.97
C ARG A 1 0.34 6.40 3.49
N VAL A 2 0.46 6.63 2.19
CA VAL A 2 0.91 7.91 1.64
C VAL A 2 0.08 8.13 0.38
N GLY A 3 -0.83 9.09 0.43
CA GLY A 3 -1.43 9.69 -0.76
C GLY A 3 -0.49 10.79 -1.24
N ARG A 4 -0.28 10.90 -2.56
CA ARG A 4 0.36 12.09 -3.15
C ARG A 4 -0.66 13.23 -3.09
N ALA A 5 -0.22 14.42 -2.67
CA ALA A 5 -1.07 15.56 -2.33
C ALA A 5 -1.90 16.14 -3.52
N ASP A 6 -1.58 15.78 -4.77
CA ASP A 6 -2.20 16.37 -5.97
C ASP A 6 -3.45 15.64 -6.52
N ALA A 7 -3.82 14.48 -5.97
CA ALA A 7 -4.97 13.70 -6.44
C ALA A 7 -5.82 13.23 -5.25
N ILE A 8 -7.16 13.21 -5.39
CA ILE A 8 -8.03 12.56 -4.39
C ILE A 8 -7.47 11.16 -4.15
N GLY A 9 -7.04 10.95 -2.91
CA GLY A 9 -6.00 9.98 -2.57
C GLY A 9 -6.39 8.55 -2.92
N LEU A 10 -5.55 7.90 -3.75
CA LEU A 10 -5.59 6.46 -3.93
C LEU A 10 -5.11 5.78 -2.64
N ALA A 11 -6.05 5.24 -1.86
CA ALA A 11 -5.73 4.41 -0.70
C ALA A 11 -5.57 2.94 -1.13
N ILE A 12 -4.33 2.45 -1.12
CA ILE A 12 -4.03 1.03 -1.34
C ILE A 12 -3.89 0.36 0.03
N SER A 13 -4.65 -0.72 0.26
CA SER A 13 -4.46 -1.61 1.40
C SER A 13 -3.85 -2.92 0.92
N LEU A 14 -2.73 -3.30 1.51
CA LEU A 14 -2.21 -4.66 1.40
C LEU A 14 -2.94 -5.51 2.45
N ILE A 15 -3.38 -6.70 2.06
CA ILE A 15 -4.21 -7.57 2.91
C ILE A 15 -3.60 -8.96 2.88
N GLY A 16 -3.10 -9.41 4.02
CA GLY A 16 -2.61 -10.75 4.30
C GLY A 16 -3.73 -11.78 4.22
N THR A 17 -3.38 -12.98 3.76
CA THR A 17 -4.32 -14.11 3.65
C THR A 17 -4.43 -14.93 4.93
N LYS A 18 -3.49 -14.74 5.86
CA LYS A 18 -3.40 -15.46 7.13
C LYS A 18 -3.59 -14.49 8.29
N GLN A 19 -3.94 -15.03 9.46
CA GLN A 19 -3.90 -14.24 10.68
C GLN A 19 -2.46 -13.97 11.08
N GLU A 20 -2.19 -12.75 11.49
CA GLU A 20 -0.87 -12.31 11.89
C GLU A 20 -0.89 -11.85 13.34
N LYS A 21 0.16 -12.17 14.08
CA LYS A 21 0.33 -11.69 15.45
C LYS A 21 0.86 -10.27 15.38
N VAL A 22 0.03 -9.31 15.78
CA VAL A 22 0.37 -7.89 15.73
C VAL A 22 0.50 -7.36 17.14
N TRP A 23 1.52 -6.53 17.37
CA TRP A 23 1.66 -5.83 18.63
C TRP A 23 0.70 -4.63 18.66
N TYR A 24 -0.17 -4.60 19.66
CA TYR A 24 -1.21 -3.60 19.80
C TYR A 24 -1.10 -2.96 21.19
N TYR A 25 -0.56 -1.74 21.20
CA TYR A 25 -0.43 -0.96 22.43
C TYR A 25 -1.63 -0.04 22.64
N ASP A 26 -2.42 -0.33 23.68
CA ASP A 26 -3.47 0.56 24.19
C ASP A 26 -2.99 1.25 25.47
N LYS A 27 -2.67 2.55 25.36
CA LYS A 27 -2.19 3.36 26.49
C LYS A 27 -3.16 3.34 27.68
N ARG A 28 -4.47 3.17 27.48
CA ARG A 28 -5.44 3.12 28.59
C ARG A 28 -5.37 1.81 29.37
N GLN A 29 -5.00 0.72 28.72
CA GLN A 29 -4.93 -0.62 29.35
C GLN A 29 -3.53 -0.98 29.85
N TRP A 30 -2.49 -0.39 29.26
CA TRP A 30 -1.10 -0.80 29.46
C TRP A 30 -0.20 0.25 30.12
N ARG A 31 -0.76 1.38 30.60
CA ARG A 31 0.01 2.38 31.35
C ARG A 31 0.53 1.78 32.66
N GLY A 32 1.85 1.82 32.87
CA GLY A 32 2.49 1.32 34.11
C GLY A 32 2.62 -0.20 34.21
N ARG A 33 2.35 -0.95 33.13
CA ARG A 33 2.55 -2.40 33.05
C ARG A 33 3.74 -2.72 32.14
N GLU A 34 4.39 -3.84 32.39
CA GLU A 34 5.46 -4.33 31.52
C GLU A 34 4.90 -4.74 30.15
N LEU A 35 5.55 -4.28 29.08
CA LEU A 35 5.16 -4.58 27.71
C LEU A 35 5.58 -6.00 27.35
N SER A 36 4.61 -6.84 27.01
CA SER A 36 4.86 -8.24 26.65
C SER A 36 4.43 -8.54 25.22
N THR A 37 5.18 -9.40 24.55
CA THR A 37 4.82 -9.95 23.23
C THR A 37 3.84 -11.12 23.32
N LYS A 38 3.37 -11.51 24.52
CA LYS A 38 2.34 -12.54 24.67
C LYS A 38 1.00 -12.05 24.10
N LEU A 39 0.12 -12.99 23.77
CA LEU A 39 -1.25 -12.66 23.35
C LEU A 39 -2.02 -12.00 24.49
N ARG A 40 -3.00 -11.16 24.14
CA ARG A 40 -3.89 -10.49 25.09
C ARG A 40 -4.61 -11.46 26.02
N GLU A 41 -5.03 -12.61 25.49
CA GLU A 41 -5.63 -13.71 26.25
C GLU A 41 -4.71 -14.27 27.35
N HIS A 42 -3.39 -14.11 27.16
CA HIS A 42 -2.35 -14.58 28.09
C HIS A 42 -1.66 -13.41 28.82
N GLY A 43 -2.35 -12.27 28.95
CA GLY A 43 -1.86 -11.10 29.68
C GLY A 43 -0.77 -10.27 28.98
N GLY A 44 -0.56 -10.45 27.67
CA GLY A 44 0.39 -9.63 26.89
C GLY A 44 -0.25 -8.61 25.93
N CYS A 45 0.58 -7.88 25.19
CA CYS A 45 0.16 -6.75 24.35
C CYS A 45 -0.04 -7.11 22.87
N CYS A 46 -0.05 -8.40 22.50
CA CYS A 46 -0.28 -8.82 21.11
C CYS A 46 -1.73 -9.28 20.88
N ILE A 47 -2.22 -9.06 19.67
CA ILE A 47 -3.50 -9.59 19.19
C ILE A 47 -3.30 -10.42 17.93
N MET A 48 -4.19 -11.38 17.70
CA MET A 48 -4.29 -12.04 16.40
C MET A 48 -5.12 -11.17 15.47
N TYR A 49 -4.45 -10.54 14.51
CA TYR A 49 -5.06 -9.63 13.55
C TYR A 49 -5.56 -10.43 12.34
N ASN A 50 -6.86 -10.33 12.05
CA ASN A 50 -7.50 -11.04 10.94
C ASN A 50 -7.93 -10.02 9.88
N GLU A 51 -7.02 -9.75 8.95
CA GLU A 51 -7.25 -8.75 7.90
C GLU A 51 -8.41 -9.09 6.95
N PRO A 52 -8.61 -10.35 6.52
CA PRO A 52 -9.78 -10.72 5.71
C PRO A 52 -11.11 -10.40 6.39
N LYS A 53 -11.22 -10.67 7.71
CA LYS A 53 -12.42 -10.35 8.49
C LYS A 53 -12.64 -8.83 8.58
N ILE A 54 -11.58 -8.06 8.79
CA ILE A 54 -11.66 -6.59 8.87
C ILE A 54 -12.06 -6.00 7.52
N LEU A 55 -11.53 -6.52 6.40
CA LEU A 55 -11.93 -6.11 5.06
C LEU A 55 -13.44 -6.31 4.83
N GLN A 56 -13.99 -7.44 5.26
CA GLN A 56 -15.43 -7.69 5.18
C GLN A 56 -16.24 -6.68 5.99
N GLN A 57 -15.79 -6.36 7.20
CA GLN A 57 -16.44 -5.36 8.05
C GLN A 57 -16.40 -3.95 7.43
N ILE A 58 -15.27 -3.58 6.81
CA ILE A 58 -15.14 -2.30 6.08
C ILE A 58 -16.12 -2.26 4.91
N ARG A 59 -16.19 -3.32 4.10
CA ARG A 59 -17.16 -3.42 2.98
C ARG A 59 -18.60 -3.26 3.46
N LYS A 60 -18.96 -3.87 4.59
CA LYS A 60 -20.30 -3.74 5.19
C LYS A 60 -20.59 -2.29 5.61
N ARG A 61 -19.61 -1.59 6.20
CA ARG A 61 -19.74 -0.16 6.57
C ARG A 61 -19.84 0.77 5.37
N LEU A 62 -19.21 0.43 4.25
CA LEU A 62 -19.30 1.16 2.99
C LEU A 62 -20.56 0.79 2.16
N GLY A 63 -21.64 0.35 2.80
CA GLY A 63 -22.89 0.02 2.11
C GLY A 63 -22.82 -1.22 1.20
N GLY A 64 -21.88 -2.14 1.45
CA GLY A 64 -21.72 -3.36 0.66
C GLY A 64 -20.94 -3.18 -0.64
N ILE A 65 -20.32 -2.01 -0.86
CA ILE A 65 -19.51 -1.76 -2.07
C ILE A 65 -18.34 -2.73 -2.13
N LYS A 66 -18.18 -3.38 -3.28
CA LYS A 66 -17.05 -4.28 -3.55
C LYS A 66 -15.80 -3.46 -3.85
N ILE A 67 -14.91 -3.38 -2.86
CA ILE A 67 -13.58 -2.76 -3.03
C ILE A 67 -12.80 -3.54 -4.10
N PRO A 68 -12.32 -2.89 -5.18
CA PRO A 68 -11.51 -3.52 -6.23
C PRO A 68 -10.28 -4.20 -5.65
N THR A 69 -9.98 -5.41 -6.13
CA THR A 69 -8.80 -6.17 -5.73
C THR A 69 -7.82 -6.18 -6.90
N PHE A 70 -6.62 -5.65 -6.66
CA PHE A 70 -5.57 -5.59 -7.66
C PHE A 70 -4.66 -6.82 -7.55
N LYS A 71 -4.30 -7.40 -8.69
CA LYS A 71 -3.26 -8.43 -8.77
C LYS A 71 -1.89 -7.76 -8.96
N PRO A 72 -0.77 -8.42 -8.63
CA PRO A 72 0.57 -7.88 -8.88
C PRO A 72 0.79 -7.39 -10.32
N LYS A 73 0.16 -8.05 -11.30
CA LYS A 73 0.23 -7.69 -12.73
C LYS A 73 -0.41 -6.33 -13.04
N ASP A 74 -1.34 -5.86 -12.22
CA ASP A 74 -2.02 -4.58 -12.39
C ASP A 74 -1.14 -3.40 -11.96
N PHE A 75 -0.18 -3.64 -11.06
CA PHE A 75 0.79 -2.62 -10.61
C PHE A 75 1.96 -2.42 -11.57
N LEU A 76 2.35 -3.47 -12.32
CA LEU A 76 3.54 -3.47 -13.17
C LEU A 76 3.42 -2.72 -14.50
N LYS A 77 2.19 -2.43 -14.95
CA LYS A 77 1.93 -1.84 -16.28
C LYS A 77 1.67 -0.33 -16.26
N GLY A 78 1.97 0.37 -15.16
CA GLY A 78 1.65 1.79 -15.05
C GLY A 78 0.13 2.09 -15.01
N LYS A 79 -0.73 1.07 -14.91
CA LYS A 79 -2.20 1.23 -14.80
C LYS A 79 -2.62 1.98 -13.54
N GLY A 80 -1.80 1.95 -12.50
CA GLY A 80 -1.97 2.81 -11.32
C GLY A 80 -1.96 4.30 -11.69
N ALA A 81 -1.13 4.71 -12.65
CA ALA A 81 -1.08 6.09 -13.13
C ALA A 81 -2.31 6.48 -13.95
N GLU A 82 -2.93 5.53 -14.66
CA GLU A 82 -4.21 5.75 -15.36
C GLU A 82 -5.37 5.93 -14.37
N PHE A 83 -5.40 5.13 -13.30
CA PHE A 83 -6.34 5.28 -12.19
C PHE A 83 -6.19 6.63 -11.47
N ILE A 84 -4.94 7.05 -11.22
CA ILE A 84 -4.64 8.35 -10.62
C ILE A 84 -5.02 9.50 -11.56
N ARG A 85 -4.79 9.36 -12.87
CA ARG A 85 -5.20 10.36 -13.88
C ARG A 85 -6.72 10.54 -13.98
N LYS A 86 -7.48 9.46 -13.77
CA LYS A 86 -8.95 9.49 -13.78
C LYS A 86 -9.54 9.92 -12.42
N ALA A 87 -8.81 9.73 -11.32
CA ALA A 87 -9.19 10.26 -10.03
C ALA A 87 -9.18 11.79 -10.09
N ALA A 88 -10.22 12.44 -9.55
CA ALA A 88 -10.29 13.89 -9.56
C ALA A 88 -9.04 14.49 -8.88
N SER A 89 -8.38 15.42 -9.56
CA SER A 89 -7.25 16.17 -9.00
C SER A 89 -7.78 17.09 -7.91
N TYR A 90 -7.18 17.02 -6.73
CA TYR A 90 -7.45 17.96 -5.65
C TYR A 90 -6.52 19.17 -5.82
N GLY A 91 -7.03 20.39 -5.67
CA GLY A 91 -6.20 21.61 -5.71
C GLY A 91 -5.85 22.14 -7.11
N ARG A 92 -6.45 21.62 -8.19
CA ARG A 92 -6.25 22.17 -9.54
C ARG A 92 -7.02 23.49 -9.67
N THR A 93 -6.35 24.62 -9.51
CA THR A 93 -6.88 25.91 -9.99
C THR A 93 -7.02 25.82 -11.50
N THR A 94 -8.25 25.87 -11.98
CA THR A 94 -8.55 26.07 -13.40
C THR A 94 -8.17 27.50 -13.77
N GLY A 95 -6.91 27.76 -14.15
CA GLY A 95 -6.61 28.98 -14.91
C GLY A 95 -5.32 29.76 -14.65
N SER A 96 -4.41 29.36 -13.75
CA SER A 96 -3.12 30.08 -13.61
C SER A 96 -1.99 29.34 -14.32
N ALA A 97 -1.38 29.97 -15.32
CA ALA A 97 -0.11 29.50 -15.89
C ALA A 97 0.94 29.38 -14.78
N LEU A 98 1.73 28.31 -14.81
CA LEU A 98 2.83 28.11 -13.87
C LEU A 98 3.86 29.24 -14.03
N ASP A 99 4.40 29.73 -12.92
CA ASP A 99 5.48 30.72 -12.93
C ASP A 99 6.71 30.19 -13.69
N GLU A 100 7.42 31.08 -14.38
CA GLU A 100 8.55 30.75 -15.26
C GLU A 100 9.67 30.04 -14.48
N VAL A 101 9.89 30.44 -13.22
CA VAL A 101 10.85 29.81 -12.31
C VAL A 101 10.46 28.36 -11.99
N THR A 102 9.17 28.09 -11.84
CA THR A 102 8.68 26.72 -11.57
C THR A 102 8.85 25.84 -12.80
N MET A 103 8.59 26.38 -14.00
CA MET A 103 8.77 25.66 -15.26
C MET A 103 10.25 25.27 -15.51
N ARG A 104 11.20 26.14 -15.17
CA ARG A 104 12.64 25.84 -15.27
C ARG A 104 13.06 24.73 -14.32
N HIS A 105 12.67 24.79 -13.04
CA HIS A 105 12.98 23.72 -12.09
C HIS A 105 12.35 22.38 -12.49
N VAL A 106 11.13 22.39 -13.02
CA VAL A 106 10.49 21.17 -13.55
C VAL A 106 11.28 20.60 -14.74
N ALA A 107 11.80 21.46 -15.62
CA ALA A 107 12.63 21.03 -16.75
C ALA A 107 13.97 20.44 -16.29
N GLU A 108 14.61 21.03 -15.28
CA GLU A 108 15.86 20.55 -14.70
C GLU A 108 15.71 19.20 -13.99
N LEU A 109 14.64 19.00 -13.22
CA LEU A 109 14.39 17.76 -12.48
C LEU A 109 13.89 16.60 -13.35
N LYS A 110 13.41 16.90 -14.56
CA LYS A 110 12.82 15.91 -15.48
C LYS A 110 13.74 14.71 -15.77
N PRO A 111 15.03 14.88 -16.14
CA PRO A 111 15.94 13.74 -16.37
C PRO A 111 16.13 12.88 -15.12
N ASP A 112 16.31 13.49 -13.95
CA ASP A 112 16.54 12.76 -12.70
C ASP A 112 15.31 11.95 -12.29
N VAL A 113 14.11 12.53 -12.43
CA VAL A 113 12.85 11.82 -12.18
C VAL A 113 12.67 10.63 -13.12
N ALA A 114 13.10 10.73 -14.38
CA ALA A 114 13.05 9.61 -15.33
C ALA A 114 13.98 8.46 -14.92
N VAL A 115 15.19 8.77 -14.43
CA VAL A 115 16.12 7.76 -13.90
C VAL A 115 15.54 7.09 -12.65
N LEU A 116 14.98 7.88 -11.73
CA LEU A 116 14.33 7.36 -10.52
C LEU A 116 13.14 6.46 -10.84
N GLU A 117 12.31 6.82 -11.84
CA GLU A 117 11.19 6.00 -12.30
C GLU A 117 11.69 4.65 -12.84
N MET A 118 12.77 4.65 -13.63
CA MET A 118 13.38 3.44 -14.16
C MET A 118 13.90 2.54 -13.03
N MET A 119 14.65 3.09 -12.08
CA MET A 119 15.19 2.35 -10.93
C MET A 119 14.08 1.77 -10.06
N GLN A 120 13.04 2.57 -9.76
CA GLN A 120 11.86 2.13 -9.02
C GLN A 120 11.18 0.96 -9.74
N THR A 121 10.96 1.08 -11.04
CA THR A 121 10.31 0.05 -11.86
C THR A 121 11.11 -1.25 -11.87
N SER A 122 12.44 -1.17 -11.98
CA SER A 122 13.34 -2.32 -11.92
C SER A 122 13.25 -3.02 -10.56
N ALA A 123 13.34 -2.27 -9.45
CA ALA A 123 13.22 -2.80 -8.10
C ALA A 123 11.86 -3.48 -7.86
N GLN A 124 10.76 -2.85 -8.29
CA GLN A 124 9.42 -3.42 -8.18
C GLN A 124 9.25 -4.71 -8.98
N LYS A 125 9.78 -4.76 -10.22
CA LYS A 125 9.78 -5.97 -11.05
C LYS A 125 10.57 -7.10 -10.40
N ASN A 126 11.75 -6.81 -9.85
CA ASN A 126 12.58 -7.80 -9.17
C ASN A 126 11.86 -8.41 -7.96
N PHE A 127 11.31 -7.57 -7.08
CA PHE A 127 10.57 -8.04 -5.91
C PHE A 127 9.37 -8.92 -6.27
N LEU A 128 8.55 -8.48 -7.23
CA LEU A 128 7.38 -9.24 -7.67
C LEU A 128 7.75 -10.53 -8.43
N GLY A 129 8.86 -10.51 -9.18
CA GLY A 129 9.43 -11.68 -9.84
C GLY A 129 9.90 -12.74 -8.85
N LEU A 130 10.60 -12.33 -7.79
CA LEU A 130 11.05 -13.21 -6.71
C LEU A 130 9.88 -13.84 -5.95
N ALA A 131 8.82 -13.09 -5.68
CA ALA A 131 7.60 -13.61 -5.05
C ALA A 131 6.91 -14.68 -5.92
N GLY A 132 6.89 -14.51 -7.25
CA GLY A 132 6.38 -15.50 -8.19
C GLY A 132 7.23 -16.77 -8.27
N ALA A 133 8.55 -16.63 -8.16
CA ALA A 133 9.47 -17.75 -8.09
C ALA A 133 9.26 -18.56 -6.81
N ALA A 134 9.16 -17.92 -5.65
CA ALA A 134 8.96 -18.59 -4.35
C ALA A 134 7.74 -19.54 -4.35
N GLY A 135 6.65 -19.16 -5.02
CA GLY A 135 5.48 -20.03 -5.21
C GLY A 135 5.76 -21.27 -6.08
N LYS A 136 6.57 -21.13 -7.14
CA LYS A 136 7.02 -22.27 -7.97
C LYS A 136 7.93 -23.22 -7.18
N TRP A 137 8.90 -22.68 -6.44
CA TRP A 137 9.79 -23.48 -5.58
C TRP A 137 9.01 -24.24 -4.50
N ALA A 138 8.05 -23.58 -3.82
CA ALA A 138 7.19 -24.22 -2.83
C ALA A 138 6.28 -25.31 -3.43
N SER A 139 5.86 -25.17 -4.68
CA SER A 139 5.07 -26.20 -5.38
C SER A 139 5.91 -27.40 -5.83
N MET A 140 7.19 -27.20 -6.16
CA MET A 140 8.12 -28.28 -6.47
C MET A 140 8.47 -29.09 -5.22
N LEU A 141 8.66 -28.44 -4.07
CA LEU A 141 8.96 -29.10 -2.80
C LEU A 141 7.79 -29.93 -2.25
N LYS A 142 6.54 -29.64 -2.63
CA LYS A 142 5.36 -30.44 -2.27
C LYS A 142 5.10 -31.65 -3.17
N ARG A 143 5.86 -31.83 -4.26
CA ARG A 143 5.73 -32.95 -5.20
C ARG A 143 6.81 -34.03 -5.00
N LYS A 144 7.54 -33.98 -3.88
CA LYS A 144 8.35 -35.07 -3.34
C LYS A 144 7.70 -35.57 -2.06
#